data_AF-S4RIT2-F1
#
_entry.id   AF-S4RIT2-F1
#
_cell.length_a   1.000
_cell.length_b   1.000
_cell.length_c   1.000
_cell.angle_alpha   90.00
_cell.angle_beta   90.00
_cell.angle_gamma   90.00
#
_symmetry.space_group_name_H-M   'P 1'
#
loop_
_entity.id
_entity.type
_entity.pdbx_description
1 polymer ?
#
loop_
_entity_poly.entity_id
_entity_poly.type
_entity_poly.pdbx_seq_one_letter_code
_entity_poly.pdbx_strand_id
1 'polypeptide(L)'
;GHPGEGTPRRPRPRRMSRTDEDVIRLVGQHLQGLGLTQTVQRLVEESGCRLEHPAASRFRSHAMDGEWEKAEKDLGELKLLMNSPNGVVHMKFLLLEQKYLEHLEDGKLLEALTVLRQDLTPLKHNTERIHELSGYLMCSTAEELRDKASWDGKGPTSRCRLLEKLQAFLPPSVMLPPRRLHTLLQQAVELQQQRCLYHNSRLQLDLPDACLLHDHYCSR
;
A
#
# COMPACT_ATOMS: atom_id res chain seq x y z
N GLY A 1 14.88 -60.18 -13.07
CA GLY A 1 14.92 -58.74 -13.42
C GLY A 1 13.71 -58.42 -14.27
N HIS A 2 12.79 -57.63 -13.74
CA HIS A 2 11.56 -57.13 -14.38
C HIS A 2 11.14 -55.84 -13.64
N PRO A 3 10.39 -54.93 -14.29
CA PRO A 3 10.90 -53.71 -14.89
C PRO A 3 10.63 -52.46 -14.04
N GLY A 4 11.41 -51.40 -14.31
CA GLY A 4 11.38 -50.13 -13.60
C GLY A 4 10.03 -49.44 -13.63
N GLU A 5 9.54 -49.09 -12.45
CA GLU A 5 8.41 -48.20 -12.24
C GLU A 5 8.75 -46.81 -12.81
N GLY A 6 8.01 -46.44 -13.86
CA GLY A 6 8.04 -45.10 -14.42
C GLY A 6 7.58 -44.10 -13.38
N THR A 7 8.49 -43.21 -12.98
CA THR A 7 8.17 -42.03 -12.17
C THR A 7 7.05 -41.23 -12.86
N PRO A 8 5.99 -40.80 -12.14
CA PRO A 8 4.95 -39.99 -12.72
C PRO A 8 5.56 -38.65 -13.16
N ARG A 9 5.52 -38.40 -14.47
CA ARG A 9 5.92 -37.12 -15.07
C ARG A 9 5.10 -36.02 -14.41
N ARG A 10 5.75 -35.15 -13.64
CA ARG A 10 5.15 -33.92 -13.11
C ARG A 10 4.48 -33.18 -14.28
N PRO A 11 3.19 -32.82 -14.18
CA PRO A 11 2.54 -32.06 -15.22
C PRO A 11 3.33 -30.77 -15.44
N ARG A 12 3.64 -30.48 -16.71
CA ARG A 12 4.33 -29.24 -17.08
C ARG A 12 3.50 -28.07 -16.53
N PRO A 13 4.11 -27.08 -15.84
CA PRO A 13 3.36 -25.95 -15.32
C PRO A 13 2.64 -25.28 -16.49
N ARG A 14 1.31 -25.22 -16.41
CA ARG A 14 0.51 -24.46 -17.37
C ARG A 14 1.04 -23.03 -17.34
N ARG A 15 1.43 -22.51 -18.51
CA ARG A 15 1.92 -21.14 -18.62
C ARG A 15 0.73 -20.23 -18.27
N MET A 16 0.82 -19.57 -17.12
CA MET A 16 -0.25 -18.73 -16.58
C MET A 16 -0.50 -17.56 -17.53
N SER A 17 -1.77 -17.19 -17.74
CA SER A 17 -2.07 -15.99 -18.53
C SER A 17 -1.79 -14.73 -17.70
N ARG A 18 -1.63 -13.59 -18.38
CA ARG A 18 -1.50 -12.29 -17.70
C ARG A 18 -2.70 -12.00 -16.80
N THR A 19 -3.90 -12.37 -17.22
CA THR A 19 -5.12 -12.18 -16.44
C THR A 19 -5.11 -13.04 -15.17
N ASP A 20 -4.65 -14.29 -15.27
CA ASP A 20 -4.52 -15.16 -14.10
C ASP A 20 -3.51 -14.60 -13.09
N GLU A 21 -2.37 -14.08 -13.58
CA GLU A 21 -1.38 -13.39 -12.75
C GLU A 21 -2.01 -12.16 -12.05
N ASP A 22 -2.70 -11.30 -12.79
CA ASP A 22 -3.35 -10.12 -12.23
C ASP A 22 -4.39 -10.49 -11.16
N VAL A 23 -5.21 -11.53 -11.40
CA VAL A 23 -6.19 -12.03 -10.42
C VAL A 23 -5.51 -12.57 -9.16
N ILE A 24 -4.44 -13.34 -9.30
CA ILE A 24 -3.68 -13.86 -8.15
C ILE A 24 -3.09 -12.71 -7.33
N ARG A 25 -2.57 -11.66 -8.00
CA ARG A 25 -2.04 -10.47 -7.31
C ARG A 25 -3.15 -9.73 -6.55
N LEU A 26 -4.34 -9.59 -7.14
CA LEU A 26 -5.50 -8.97 -6.51
C LEU A 26 -5.99 -9.77 -5.29
N VAL A 27 -6.12 -11.09 -5.42
CA VAL A 27 -6.50 -11.99 -4.32
C VAL A 27 -5.44 -11.96 -3.22
N GLY A 28 -4.16 -12.08 -3.57
CA GLY A 28 -3.06 -12.03 -2.62
C GLY A 28 -3.03 -10.72 -1.82
N GLN A 29 -3.23 -9.58 -2.48
CA GLN A 29 -3.34 -8.28 -1.80
C GLN A 29 -4.52 -8.25 -0.82
N HIS A 30 -5.69 -8.76 -1.23
CA HIS A 30 -6.87 -8.78 -0.36
C HIS A 30 -6.66 -9.68 0.87
N LEU A 31 -6.14 -10.89 0.68
CA LEU A 31 -5.80 -11.82 1.76
C LEU A 31 -4.78 -11.22 2.73
N GLN A 32 -3.77 -10.50 2.22
CA GLN A 32 -2.81 -9.80 3.05
C GLN A 32 -3.48 -8.70 3.89
N GLY A 33 -4.43 -7.95 3.31
CA GLY A 33 -5.23 -6.97 4.04
C GLY A 33 -6.11 -7.57 5.15
N LEU A 34 -6.52 -8.83 5.01
CA LEU A 34 -7.23 -9.60 6.04
C LEU A 34 -6.30 -10.20 7.11
N GLY A 35 -4.97 -10.04 6.98
CA GLY A 35 -4.00 -10.64 7.89
C GLY A 35 -3.69 -12.11 7.64
N LEU A 36 -4.14 -12.69 6.51
CA LEU A 36 -3.96 -14.10 6.16
C LEU A 36 -2.57 -14.36 5.53
N THR A 37 -1.51 -13.99 6.25
CA THR A 37 -0.13 -14.01 5.76
C THR A 37 0.37 -15.40 5.35
N GLN A 38 0.02 -16.45 6.11
CA GLN A 38 0.37 -17.83 5.77
C GLN A 38 -0.27 -18.28 4.45
N THR A 39 -1.54 -17.95 4.24
CA THR A 39 -2.26 -18.25 2.98
C THR A 39 -1.63 -17.53 1.80
N VAL A 40 -1.25 -16.27 1.98
CA VAL A 40 -0.54 -15.49 0.95
C VAL A 40 0.78 -16.13 0.58
N GLN A 41 1.57 -16.57 1.57
CA GLN A 41 2.85 -17.23 1.31
C GLN A 41 2.64 -18.51 0.48
N ARG A 42 1.67 -19.36 0.86
CA ARG A 42 1.33 -20.58 0.12
C ARG A 42 0.84 -20.28 -1.30
N LEU A 43 0.01 -19.25 -1.48
CA LEU A 43 -0.45 -18.81 -2.79
C LEU A 43 0.72 -18.42 -3.70
N VAL A 44 1.69 -17.67 -3.20
CA VAL A 44 2.91 -17.28 -3.93
C VAL A 44 3.78 -18.49 -4.27
N GLU A 45 3.96 -19.42 -3.31
CA GLU A 45 4.72 -20.66 -3.49
C GLU A 45 4.10 -21.56 -4.57
N GLU A 46 2.77 -21.76 -4.54
CA GLU A 46 2.06 -22.66 -5.45
C GLU A 46 1.87 -22.06 -6.85
N SER A 47 1.57 -20.76 -6.93
CA SER A 47 1.38 -20.08 -8.23
C SER A 47 2.68 -19.68 -8.91
N GLY A 48 3.77 -19.51 -8.15
CA GLY A 48 5.00 -18.86 -8.63
C GLY A 48 4.82 -17.38 -8.96
N CYS A 49 3.63 -16.80 -8.67
CA CYS A 49 3.31 -15.40 -8.95
C CYS A 49 3.86 -14.50 -7.86
N ARG A 50 4.45 -13.36 -8.25
CA ARG A 50 4.89 -12.33 -7.32
C ARG A 50 3.78 -11.28 -7.16
N LEU A 51 3.41 -10.98 -5.91
CA LEU A 51 2.40 -9.96 -5.63
C LEU A 51 2.87 -8.56 -6.03
N GLU A 52 4.15 -8.28 -5.83
CA GLU A 52 4.78 -6.99 -6.09
C GLU A 52 6.26 -7.17 -6.45
N HIS A 53 6.90 -6.09 -6.92
CA HIS A 53 8.31 -6.08 -7.21
C HIS A 53 9.15 -6.22 -5.92
N PRO A 54 10.26 -6.99 -5.89
CA PRO A 54 11.05 -7.20 -4.67
C PRO A 54 11.54 -5.92 -4.00
N ALA A 55 11.87 -4.89 -4.79
CA ALA A 55 12.24 -3.58 -4.25
C ALA A 55 11.07 -2.90 -3.53
N ALA A 56 9.83 -3.06 -4.04
CA ALA A 56 8.63 -2.53 -3.40
C ALA A 56 8.29 -3.31 -2.11
N SER A 57 8.52 -4.63 -2.10
CA SER A 57 8.38 -5.45 -0.88
C SER A 57 9.33 -4.99 0.23
N ARG A 58 10.62 -4.82 -0.08
CA ARG A 58 11.61 -4.33 0.90
C ARG A 58 11.27 -2.95 1.41
N PHE A 59 10.95 -2.03 0.49
CA PHE A 59 10.55 -0.67 0.82
C PHE A 59 9.35 -0.67 1.78
N ARG A 60 8.32 -1.48 1.50
CA ARG A 60 7.13 -1.60 2.37
C ARG A 60 7.50 -2.13 3.75
N SER A 61 8.31 -3.18 3.83
CA SER A 61 8.75 -3.75 5.10
C SER A 61 9.55 -2.73 5.92
N HIS A 62 10.59 -2.13 5.35
CA HIS A 62 11.39 -1.12 6.05
C HIS A 62 10.56 0.08 6.51
N ALA A 63 9.60 0.55 5.70
CA ALA A 63 8.68 1.63 6.09
C ALA A 63 7.72 1.21 7.23
N MET A 64 7.21 -0.03 7.22
CA MET A 64 6.38 -0.54 8.33
C MET A 64 7.17 -0.76 9.62
N ASP A 65 8.41 -1.21 9.50
CA ASP A 65 9.29 -1.49 10.63
C ASP A 65 9.89 -0.19 11.20
N GLY A 66 9.81 0.92 10.46
CA GLY A 66 10.35 2.22 10.85
C GLY A 66 11.86 2.33 10.64
N GLU A 67 12.41 1.50 9.76
CA GLU A 67 13.82 1.52 9.34
C GLU A 67 14.01 2.57 8.23
N TRP A 68 13.82 3.84 8.58
CA TRP A 68 13.70 4.95 7.63
C TRP A 68 14.90 5.09 6.69
N GLU A 69 16.12 4.91 7.18
CA GLU A 69 17.34 4.97 6.37
C GLU A 69 17.37 3.89 5.28
N LYS A 70 16.87 2.69 5.59
CA LYS A 70 16.77 1.61 4.61
C LYS A 70 15.64 1.88 3.61
N ALA A 71 14.50 2.40 4.08
CA ALA A 71 13.39 2.78 3.22
C ALA A 71 13.81 3.89 2.22
N GLU A 72 14.58 4.88 2.66
CA GLU A 72 15.13 5.92 1.77
C GLU A 72 16.08 5.34 0.71
N LYS A 73 16.90 4.35 1.09
CA LYS A 73 17.77 3.64 0.14
C LYS A 73 16.95 2.86 -0.89
N ASP A 74 15.94 2.10 -0.45
CA ASP A 74 15.06 1.37 -1.36
C ASP A 74 14.28 2.31 -2.29
N LEU A 75 13.88 3.51 -1.82
CA LEU A 75 13.27 4.52 -2.68
C LEU A 75 14.20 4.97 -3.81
N GLY A 76 15.51 5.01 -3.56
CA GLY A 76 16.53 5.26 -4.58
C GLY A 76 16.55 4.20 -5.69
N GLU A 77 16.30 2.93 -5.36
CA GLU A 77 16.16 1.85 -6.34
C GLU A 77 14.81 1.93 -7.07
N LEU A 78 13.72 2.19 -6.34
CA LEU A 78 12.37 2.34 -6.89
C LEU A 78 12.26 3.51 -7.87
N LYS A 79 13.06 4.57 -7.69
CA LYS A 79 13.15 5.70 -8.62
C LYS A 79 13.35 5.26 -10.08
N LEU A 80 14.10 4.18 -10.32
CA LEU A 80 14.35 3.67 -11.68
C LEU A 80 13.12 3.00 -12.31
N LEU A 81 12.17 2.57 -11.47
CA LEU A 81 10.92 1.92 -11.86
C LEU A 81 9.75 2.89 -11.92
N MET A 82 9.96 4.14 -11.51
CA MET A 82 8.96 5.20 -11.48
C MET A 82 9.08 6.10 -12.71
N ASN A 83 7.94 6.49 -13.27
CA ASN A 83 7.88 7.33 -14.47
C ASN A 83 7.87 8.85 -14.16
N SER A 84 7.93 9.25 -12.88
CA SER A 84 7.80 10.64 -12.45
C SER A 84 8.88 11.04 -11.44
N PRO A 85 9.84 11.90 -11.82
CA PRO A 85 10.85 12.44 -10.90
C PRO A 85 10.20 13.22 -9.73
N ASN A 86 9.11 13.94 -10.01
CA ASN A 86 8.37 14.67 -8.99
C ASN A 86 7.73 13.72 -7.97
N GLY A 87 7.22 12.57 -8.43
CA GLY A 87 6.66 11.54 -7.53
C GLY A 87 7.69 11.02 -6.53
N VAL A 88 8.95 10.85 -6.94
CA VAL A 88 10.03 10.40 -6.05
C VAL A 88 10.32 11.44 -4.96
N VAL A 89 10.33 12.74 -5.32
CA VAL A 89 10.54 13.82 -4.34
C VAL A 89 9.38 13.86 -3.34
N HIS A 90 8.14 13.69 -3.79
CA HIS A 90 6.97 13.63 -2.90
C HIS A 90 7.04 12.42 -1.97
N MET A 91 7.36 11.23 -2.49
CA MET A 91 7.52 10.04 -1.66
C MET A 91 8.61 10.22 -0.60
N LYS A 92 9.75 10.82 -0.99
CA LYS A 92 10.83 11.12 -0.05
C LYS A 92 10.37 12.11 1.03
N PHE A 93 9.65 13.16 0.65
CA PHE A 93 9.09 14.12 1.60
C PHE A 93 8.17 13.43 2.62
N LEU A 94 7.25 12.58 2.16
CA LEU A 94 6.32 11.85 3.04
C LEU A 94 7.04 10.90 4.02
N LEU A 95 8.09 10.20 3.59
CA LEU A 95 8.90 9.36 4.46
C LEU A 95 9.60 10.18 5.54
N LEU A 96 10.23 11.28 5.16
CA LEU A 96 10.95 12.17 6.07
C LEU A 96 10.02 12.89 7.04
N GLU A 97 8.81 13.26 6.59
CA GLU A 97 7.77 13.81 7.43
C GLU A 97 7.37 12.81 8.53
N GLN A 98 7.13 11.55 8.18
CA GLN A 98 6.82 10.53 9.18
C GLN A 98 8.01 10.29 10.13
N LYS A 99 9.24 10.18 9.61
CA LYS A 99 10.47 10.07 10.41
C LYS A 99 10.61 11.21 11.41
N TYR A 100 10.34 12.44 10.96
CA TYR A 100 10.37 13.64 11.78
C TYR A 100 9.35 13.58 12.93
N LEU A 101 8.09 13.24 12.63
CA LEU A 101 7.04 13.14 13.63
C LEU A 101 7.35 12.04 14.67
N GLU A 102 7.89 10.90 14.24
CA GLU A 102 8.31 9.84 15.15
C GLU A 102 9.50 10.25 16.04
N HIS A 103 10.43 11.07 15.54
CA HIS A 103 11.49 11.63 16.38
C HIS A 103 10.98 12.63 17.41
N LEU A 104 10.03 13.50 17.03
CA LEU A 104 9.40 14.42 17.98
C LEU A 104 8.65 13.68 19.07
N GLU A 105 7.87 12.66 18.72
CA GLU A 105 7.12 11.87 19.71
C GLU A 105 8.05 11.10 20.67
N ASP A 106 9.20 10.63 20.17
CA ASP A 106 10.25 9.99 20.97
C ASP A 106 11.04 11.00 21.85
N GLY A 107 10.78 12.31 21.76
CA GLY A 107 11.54 13.36 22.46
C GLY A 107 12.95 13.62 21.89
N LYS A 108 13.26 13.08 20.72
CA LYS A 108 14.56 13.19 20.02
C LYS A 108 14.64 14.48 19.21
N LEU A 109 14.69 15.61 19.92
CA LEU A 109 14.59 16.95 19.32
C LEU A 109 15.73 17.27 18.33
N LEU A 110 16.96 16.85 18.64
CA LEU A 110 18.13 17.13 17.79
C LEU A 110 18.04 16.36 16.46
N GLU A 111 17.60 15.11 16.52
CA GLU A 111 17.36 14.25 15.36
C GLU A 111 16.21 14.80 14.52
N ALA A 112 15.10 15.20 15.14
CA ALA A 112 13.98 15.85 14.44
C ALA A 112 14.42 17.15 13.74
N LEU A 113 15.20 18.00 14.41
CA LEU A 113 15.76 19.23 13.82
C LEU A 113 16.68 18.93 12.65
N THR A 114 17.47 17.86 12.76
CA THR A 114 18.36 17.40 11.69
C THR A 114 17.53 17.01 10.47
N VAL A 115 16.49 16.18 10.64
CA VAL A 115 15.58 15.80 9.55
C VAL A 115 14.91 17.02 8.91
N LEU A 116 14.42 17.97 9.72
CA LEU A 116 13.75 19.17 9.21
C LEU A 116 14.70 20.05 8.37
N ARG A 117 15.91 20.31 8.86
CA ARG A 117 16.86 21.27 8.25
C ARG A 117 17.72 20.66 7.15
N GLN A 118 18.19 19.43 7.34
CA GLN A 118 19.15 18.78 6.44
C GLN A 118 18.47 17.87 5.42
N ASP A 119 17.30 17.31 5.73
CA ASP A 119 16.62 16.37 4.83
C ASP A 119 15.40 16.98 4.16
N LEU A 120 14.45 17.55 4.91
CA LEU A 120 13.19 18.11 4.38
C LEU A 120 13.37 19.45 3.66
N THR A 121 14.02 20.42 4.30
CA THR A 121 14.20 21.78 3.75
C THR A 121 14.91 21.79 2.39
N PRO A 122 15.98 21.00 2.17
CA PRO A 122 16.66 20.96 0.88
C PRO A 122 15.86 20.36 -0.27
N LEU A 123 14.76 19.62 0.01
CA LEU A 123 13.87 19.12 -1.05
C LEU A 123 13.16 20.24 -1.81
N LYS A 124 13.06 21.45 -1.21
CA LYS A 124 12.31 22.60 -1.76
C LYS A 124 10.90 22.21 -2.21
N HIS A 125 10.29 21.29 -1.49
CA HIS A 125 8.99 20.72 -1.78
C HIS A 125 8.05 21.00 -0.60
N ASN A 126 6.82 21.44 -0.90
CA ASN A 126 5.78 21.75 0.08
C ASN A 126 6.27 22.61 1.26
N THR A 127 6.71 23.83 0.96
CA THR A 127 7.27 24.76 1.95
C THR A 127 6.26 25.15 3.04
N GLU A 128 4.98 25.23 2.69
CA GLU A 128 3.89 25.47 3.66
C GLU A 128 3.88 24.39 4.74
N ARG A 129 3.90 23.12 4.33
CA ARG A 129 3.98 22.00 5.28
C ARG A 129 5.25 22.02 6.12
N ILE A 130 6.39 22.42 5.56
CA ILE A 130 7.65 22.57 6.34
C ILE A 130 7.50 23.62 7.45
N HIS A 131 6.81 24.74 7.17
CA HIS A 131 6.52 25.75 8.18
C HIS A 131 5.61 25.21 9.29
N GLU A 132 4.58 24.43 8.95
CA GLU A 132 3.73 23.75 9.93
C GLU A 132 4.54 22.79 10.81
N LEU A 133 5.37 21.93 10.18
CA LEU A 133 6.23 20.97 10.88
C LEU A 133 7.16 21.68 11.86
N SER A 134 7.73 22.82 11.48
CA SER A 134 8.57 23.64 12.36
C SER A 134 7.83 24.09 13.62
N GLY A 135 6.52 24.37 13.51
CA GLY A 135 5.66 24.74 14.64
C GLY A 135 5.37 23.60 15.63
N TYR A 136 5.70 22.35 15.29
CA TYR A 136 5.54 21.19 16.19
C TYR A 136 6.70 21.04 17.17
N LEU A 137 7.84 21.68 16.95
CA LEU A 137 8.98 21.69 17.88
C LEU A 137 8.64 22.29 19.25
N MET A 138 7.58 23.09 19.32
CA MET A 138 7.10 23.73 20.54
C MET A 138 6.16 22.83 21.36
N CYS A 139 5.71 21.70 20.79
CA CYS A 139 4.85 20.77 21.51
C CYS A 139 5.64 20.12 22.65
N SER A 140 5.06 20.14 23.85
CA SER A 140 5.73 19.66 25.06
C SER A 140 5.42 18.20 25.38
N THR A 141 4.40 17.63 24.74
CA THR A 141 3.97 16.24 24.94
C THR A 141 3.64 15.56 23.60
N ALA A 142 3.72 14.23 23.59
CA ALA A 142 3.31 13.40 22.46
C ALA A 142 1.82 13.57 22.12
N GLU A 143 0.96 13.77 23.12
CA GLU A 143 -0.47 13.99 22.92
C GLU A 143 -0.74 15.31 22.18
N GLU A 144 -0.12 16.40 22.63
CA GLU A 144 -0.22 17.70 21.96
C GLU A 144 0.26 17.63 20.50
N LEU A 145 1.35 16.89 20.23
CA LEU A 145 1.85 16.66 18.88
C LEU A 145 0.81 15.94 18.01
N ARG A 146 0.24 14.83 18.51
CA ARG A 146 -0.76 14.04 17.77
C ARG A 146 -2.00 14.85 17.43
N ASP A 147 -2.51 15.61 18.39
CA ASP A 147 -3.69 16.44 18.22
C ASP A 147 -3.43 17.56 17.20
N LYS A 148 -2.31 18.29 17.38
CA LYS A 148 -1.96 19.43 16.51
C LYS A 148 -1.62 18.98 15.08
N ALA A 149 -1.02 17.80 14.93
CA ALA A 149 -0.68 17.23 13.63
C ALA A 149 -1.80 16.43 12.97
N SER A 150 -2.93 16.20 13.67
CA SER A 150 -3.97 15.24 13.24
C SER A 150 -3.37 13.89 12.83
N TRP A 151 -2.46 13.37 13.67
CA TRP A 151 -1.63 12.19 13.40
C TRP A 151 -1.84 11.13 14.47
N ASP A 152 -1.96 9.85 14.10
CA ASP A 152 -2.31 8.78 15.04
C ASP A 152 -1.15 8.39 16.00
N GLY A 153 -0.01 9.06 15.90
CA GLY A 153 1.20 8.73 16.64
C GLY A 153 2.10 7.74 15.91
N LYS A 154 3.25 7.46 16.50
CA LYS A 154 4.19 6.45 16.04
C LYS A 154 3.56 5.08 16.17
N GLY A 155 3.59 4.32 15.07
CA GLY A 155 3.11 2.94 15.09
C GLY A 155 2.52 2.48 13.77
N PRO A 156 1.92 1.28 13.76
CA PRO A 156 1.45 0.64 12.54
C PRO A 156 0.36 1.43 11.83
N THR A 157 -0.53 2.13 12.55
CA THR A 157 -1.63 2.90 11.95
C THR A 157 -1.10 4.02 11.05
N SER A 158 -0.24 4.88 11.57
CA SER A 158 0.36 5.98 10.81
C SER A 158 1.23 5.49 9.67
N ARG A 159 2.00 4.42 9.89
CA ARG A 159 2.86 3.80 8.85
C ARG A 159 2.04 3.15 7.73
N CYS A 160 0.92 2.52 8.04
CA CYS A 160 -0.04 2.03 7.05
C CYS A 160 -0.62 3.19 6.23
N ARG A 161 -1.08 4.27 6.87
CA ARG A 161 -1.58 5.46 6.15
C ARG A 161 -0.52 6.10 5.26
N LEU A 162 0.72 6.17 5.73
CA LEU A 162 1.86 6.61 4.93
C LEU A 162 2.03 5.72 3.69
N LEU A 163 2.03 4.39 3.85
CA LEU A 163 2.16 3.46 2.74
C LEU A 163 1.04 3.57 1.72
N GLU A 164 -0.20 3.81 2.14
CA GLU A 164 -1.31 4.07 1.22
C GLU A 164 -1.04 5.31 0.35
N LYS A 165 -0.53 6.39 0.94
CA LYS A 165 -0.12 7.60 0.20
C LYS A 165 1.04 7.32 -0.75
N LEU A 166 2.05 6.58 -0.30
CA LEU A 166 3.24 6.24 -1.10
C LEU A 166 2.89 5.35 -2.30
N GLN A 167 1.97 4.40 -2.13
CA GLN A 167 1.51 3.50 -3.19
C GLN A 167 0.89 4.24 -4.38
N ALA A 168 0.26 5.39 -4.17
CA ALA A 168 -0.35 6.18 -5.24
C ALA A 168 0.67 6.67 -6.29
N PHE A 169 1.96 6.74 -5.94
CA PHE A 169 3.03 7.15 -6.84
C PHE A 169 3.69 5.98 -7.58
N LEU A 170 3.42 4.74 -7.16
CA LEU A 170 4.02 3.54 -7.74
C LEU A 170 3.15 2.98 -8.88
N PRO A 171 3.74 2.59 -10.02
CA PRO A 171 2.99 1.91 -11.07
C PRO A 171 2.41 0.57 -10.58
N PRO A 172 1.20 0.16 -11.04
CA PRO A 172 0.60 -1.14 -10.68
C PRO A 172 1.47 -2.36 -11.03
N SER A 173 2.37 -2.22 -12.01
CA SER A 173 3.38 -3.24 -12.34
C SER A 173 4.40 -3.45 -11.22
N VAL A 174 4.70 -2.41 -10.43
CA VAL A 174 5.63 -2.43 -9.31
C VAL A 174 4.91 -2.83 -8.02
N MET A 175 3.78 -2.19 -7.72
CA MET A 175 2.97 -2.45 -6.53
C MET A 175 1.52 -2.10 -6.84
N LEU A 176 0.58 -2.98 -6.47
CA LEU A 176 -0.84 -2.71 -6.71
C LEU A 176 -1.32 -1.51 -5.87
N PRO A 177 -2.23 -0.68 -6.41
CA PRO A 177 -2.94 0.32 -5.61
C PRO A 177 -3.62 -0.32 -4.40
N PRO A 178 -3.78 0.41 -3.27
CA PRO A 178 -4.39 -0.16 -2.08
C PRO A 178 -5.81 -0.64 -2.36
N ARG A 179 -6.17 -1.81 -1.80
CA ARG A 179 -7.53 -2.39 -1.87
C ARG A 179 -8.06 -2.54 -3.31
N ARG A 180 -7.22 -2.85 -4.30
CA ARG A 180 -7.62 -2.84 -5.72
C ARG A 180 -8.76 -3.82 -6.05
N LEU A 181 -8.78 -5.00 -5.44
CA LEU A 181 -9.88 -5.97 -5.62
C LEU A 181 -11.21 -5.38 -5.14
N HIS A 182 -11.23 -4.73 -3.97
CA HIS A 182 -12.41 -4.08 -3.44
C HIS A 182 -12.92 -2.98 -4.39
N THR A 183 -12.03 -2.12 -4.91
CA THR A 183 -12.41 -1.10 -5.89
C THR A 183 -13.02 -1.69 -7.16
N LEU A 184 -12.47 -2.81 -7.67
CA LEU A 184 -13.01 -3.47 -8.85
C LEU A 184 -14.41 -4.08 -8.59
N LEU A 185 -14.60 -4.69 -7.42
CA LEU A 185 -15.90 -5.25 -7.02
C LEU A 185 -16.94 -4.15 -6.83
N GLN A 186 -16.57 -3.01 -6.24
CA GLN A 186 -17.43 -1.85 -6.13
C GLN A 186 -17.86 -1.33 -7.51
N GLN A 187 -16.90 -1.18 -8.43
CA GLN A 187 -17.19 -0.79 -9.82
C GLN A 187 -18.13 -1.78 -10.52
N ALA A 188 -18.00 -3.07 -10.25
CA ALA A 188 -18.89 -4.09 -10.80
C ALA A 188 -20.33 -3.97 -10.26
N VAL A 189 -20.49 -3.76 -8.95
CA VAL A 189 -21.81 -3.55 -8.33
C VAL A 189 -22.48 -2.29 -8.85
N GLU A 190 -21.74 -1.17 -8.95
CA GLU A 190 -22.23 0.08 -9.53
C GLU A 190 -22.70 -0.11 -10.97
N LEU A 191 -21.93 -0.85 -11.78
CA LEU A 191 -22.30 -1.13 -13.17
C LEU A 191 -23.55 -2.03 -13.28
N GLN A 192 -23.70 -3.03 -12.41
CA GLN A 192 -24.88 -3.89 -12.37
C GLN A 192 -26.14 -3.09 -11.98
N GLN A 193 -26.02 -2.17 -11.02
CA GLN A 193 -27.11 -1.26 -10.63
C GLN A 193 -27.53 -0.35 -11.79
N GLN A 194 -26.56 0.26 -12.49
CA GLN A 194 -26.82 1.11 -13.66
C GLN A 194 -27.56 0.36 -14.78
N ARG A 195 -27.35 -0.96 -14.89
CA ARG A 195 -28.02 -1.81 -15.88
C ARG A 195 -29.36 -2.38 -15.39
N CYS A 196 -29.73 -2.13 -14.14
CA CYS A 196 -30.95 -2.68 -13.56
C CYS A 196 -32.17 -1.82 -13.92
N LEU A 197 -33.15 -2.43 -14.61
CA LEU A 197 -34.35 -1.74 -15.11
C LEU A 197 -35.27 -1.19 -14.01
N TYR A 198 -35.23 -1.79 -12.81
CA TYR A 198 -36.14 -1.46 -11.71
C TYR A 198 -35.45 -0.77 -10.54
N HIS A 199 -34.18 -0.37 -10.71
CA HIS A 199 -33.44 0.30 -9.65
C HIS A 199 -33.87 1.77 -9.55
N ASN A 200 -34.86 2.03 -8.70
CA ASN A 200 -35.42 3.37 -8.46
C ASN A 200 -34.93 4.01 -7.14
N SER A 201 -33.87 3.47 -6.53
CA SER A 201 -33.43 3.92 -5.21
C SER A 201 -32.41 5.05 -5.30
N ARG A 202 -32.65 6.12 -4.54
CA ARG A 202 -31.62 7.12 -4.16
C ARG A 202 -30.58 6.55 -3.17
N LEU A 203 -30.78 5.32 -2.68
CA LEU A 203 -29.84 4.59 -1.84
C LEU A 203 -29.00 3.69 -2.75
N GLN A 204 -27.80 4.17 -3.07
CA GLN A 204 -26.75 3.41 -3.72
C GLN A 204 -26.40 2.24 -2.77
N LEU A 205 -26.50 0.98 -3.22
CA LEU A 205 -26.04 -0.13 -2.35
C LEU A 205 -24.51 -0.08 -2.33
N ASP A 206 -23.96 0.09 -1.14
CA ASP A 206 -22.53 0.01 -0.91
C ASP A 206 -22.08 -1.47 -0.94
N LEU A 207 -20.80 -1.68 -1.27
CA LEU A 207 -20.22 -3.03 -1.42
C LEU A 207 -20.48 -3.99 -0.23
N PRO A 208 -20.45 -3.55 1.06
CA PRO A 208 -20.70 -4.44 2.19
C PRO A 208 -22.09 -5.08 2.21
N ASP A 209 -23.08 -4.42 1.61
CA ASP A 209 -24.48 -4.86 1.60
C ASP A 209 -24.86 -5.57 0.29
N ALA A 210 -23.94 -5.60 -0.68
CA ALA A 210 -24.14 -6.24 -1.98
C ALA A 210 -23.75 -7.73 -1.94
N CYS A 211 -24.60 -8.59 -2.53
CA CYS A 211 -24.23 -9.98 -2.77
C CYS A 211 -23.34 -10.07 -4.01
N LEU A 212 -22.11 -10.56 -3.87
CA LEU A 212 -21.17 -10.75 -4.99
C LEU A 212 -21.28 -12.11 -5.69
N LEU A 213 -22.11 -13.01 -5.15
CA LEU A 213 -22.28 -14.37 -5.69
C LEU A 213 -23.26 -14.43 -6.86
N HIS A 214 -24.13 -13.43 -6.99
CA HIS A 214 -25.10 -13.28 -8.08
C HIS A 214 -25.14 -11.81 -8.50
N ASP A 215 -25.44 -11.55 -9.76
CA ASP A 215 -25.60 -10.18 -10.24
C ASP A 215 -26.76 -9.47 -9.52
N HIS A 216 -26.60 -8.17 -9.28
CA HIS A 216 -27.64 -7.34 -8.67
C HIS A 216 -28.96 -7.40 -9.45
N TYR A 217 -30.05 -7.62 -8.73
CA TYR A 217 -31.40 -7.64 -9.27
C TYR A 217 -32.36 -6.97 -8.29
N CYS A 218 -33.11 -5.98 -8.74
CA CYS A 218 -34.25 -5.43 -8.00
C CYS A 218 -35.51 -6.20 -8.40
N SER A 219 -36.20 -6.78 -7.41
CA SER A 219 -37.59 -7.19 -7.59
C SER A 219 -38.45 -5.98 -7.94
N ARG A 220 -39.46 -6.18 -8.79
CA ARG A 220 -40.44 -5.15 -9.14
C ARG A 220 -41.11 -4.52 -7.92
#